data_AF-A0A2S7Z5J4-F1
#
_entry.id   AF-A0A2S7Z5J4-F1
#
_cell.length_a   1.000
_cell.length_b   1.000
_cell.length_c   1.000
_cell.angle_alpha   90.00
_cell.angle_beta   90.00
_cell.angle_gamma   90.00
#
_symmetry.space_group_name_H-M   'P 1'
#
loop_
_entity.id
_entity.type
_entity.pdbx_description
1 polymer ?
#
loop_
_entity_poly.entity_id
_entity_poly.type
_entity_poly.pdbx_seq_one_letter_code
_entity_poly.pdbx_strand_id
1 'polypeptide(L)'
;MANSGITPGTKNGNGAMAIGAGSVANGDYANAVGTNAKALADNATALGANTTVMAGATNSVALGQGSVADRPNTVSVGSKGNERTITNVAPGEISATSTDAVNGSQLYSATQGTMNELASTKTRVDRVGAMSAAMASLKPYYVDGTEKGQIMAGVGVYHGEKALALGYGYAPNDRLFLNASVGIAKEEQMYGMGATWRIGAGESLVKKNNQAMDNLKAENEELQDRVAKLEALVQKLVETKA
;
A
#
# COMPACT_ATOMS: atom_id res chain seq x y z
N MET A 1 17.76 -4.46 74.72
CA MET A 1 16.75 -3.79 73.87
C MET A 1 16.64 -4.59 72.58
N ALA A 2 15.45 -5.08 72.26
CA ALA A 2 15.23 -5.91 71.09
C ALA A 2 15.60 -5.10 69.82
N ASN A 3 16.51 -5.62 69.01
CA ASN A 3 16.79 -5.10 67.68
C ASN A 3 15.53 -5.33 66.84
N SER A 4 14.64 -4.33 66.77
CA SER A 4 13.36 -4.45 66.05
C SER A 4 13.53 -4.63 64.54
N GLY A 5 14.78 -4.65 64.04
CA GLY A 5 15.09 -4.69 62.60
C GLY A 5 14.70 -3.41 61.87
N ILE A 6 14.14 -2.42 62.57
CA ILE A 6 13.60 -1.18 62.03
C ILE A 6 14.41 -0.02 62.60
N THR A 7 15.17 0.65 61.75
CA THR A 7 15.82 1.92 62.08
C THR A 7 14.90 3.06 61.69
N PRO A 8 14.47 3.95 62.60
CA PRO A 8 13.71 5.14 62.23
C PRO A 8 14.54 6.10 61.35
N GLY A 9 13.89 6.72 60.37
CA GLY A 9 14.45 7.83 59.61
C GLY A 9 13.96 9.20 60.10
N THR A 10 14.34 10.26 59.37
CA THR A 10 13.88 11.64 59.63
C THR A 10 12.53 11.89 58.98
N LYS A 11 11.58 12.42 59.76
CA LYS A 11 10.23 12.79 59.31
C LYS A 11 10.03 14.29 59.54
N ASN A 12 9.85 15.07 58.49
CA ASN A 12 9.60 16.50 58.58
C ASN A 12 8.19 16.89 58.13
N GLY A 13 7.59 16.13 57.20
CA GLY A 13 6.23 16.39 56.73
C GLY A 13 5.16 15.89 57.69
N ASN A 14 3.99 16.53 57.66
CA ASN A 14 2.82 16.10 58.41
C ASN A 14 2.37 14.70 57.94
N GLY A 15 2.11 13.78 58.88
CA GLY A 15 1.72 12.41 58.55
C GLY A 15 2.79 11.56 57.83
N ALA A 16 4.04 12.01 57.80
CA ALA A 16 5.11 11.34 57.07
C ALA A 16 5.62 10.06 57.76
N MET A 17 6.13 9.12 56.97
CA MET A 17 6.79 7.90 57.42
C MET A 17 8.21 7.81 56.86
N ALA A 18 9.19 7.55 57.72
CA ALA A 18 10.58 7.33 57.34
C ALA A 18 11.11 6.12 58.12
N ILE A 19 11.47 5.06 57.38
CA ILE A 19 12.00 3.79 57.89
C ILE A 19 13.27 3.45 57.11
N GLY A 20 14.35 3.13 57.80
CA GLY A 20 15.68 2.90 57.26
C GLY A 20 16.69 3.95 57.74
N ALA A 21 17.93 3.53 57.99
CA ALA A 21 18.99 4.46 58.36
C ALA A 21 19.16 5.55 57.28
N GLY A 22 19.17 6.82 57.70
CA GLY A 22 19.31 7.96 56.79
C GLY A 22 18.14 8.19 55.83
N SER A 23 17.00 7.50 56.01
CA SER A 23 15.80 7.80 55.22
C SER A 23 15.17 9.11 55.66
N VAL A 24 14.58 9.83 54.71
CA VAL A 24 14.05 11.18 54.89
C VAL A 24 12.70 11.30 54.20
N ALA A 25 11.66 11.64 54.95
CA ALA A 25 10.34 11.97 54.44
C ALA A 25 10.03 13.45 54.75
N ASN A 26 10.24 14.32 53.76
CA ASN A 26 10.08 15.78 53.90
C ASN A 26 8.71 16.29 53.49
N GLY A 27 8.06 15.66 52.51
CA GLY A 27 6.73 16.09 52.08
C GLY A 27 5.64 15.65 53.04
N ASP A 28 4.53 16.36 53.03
CA ASP A 28 3.33 15.94 53.74
C ASP A 28 2.83 14.61 53.17
N TYR A 29 2.43 13.69 54.06
CA TYR A 29 2.02 12.32 53.74
C TYR A 29 3.06 11.49 52.97
N ALA A 30 4.34 11.89 53.00
CA ALA A 30 5.40 11.20 52.30
C ALA A 30 5.86 9.92 53.02
N ASN A 31 6.17 8.88 52.26
CA ASN A 31 6.66 7.60 52.75
C ASN A 31 8.07 7.32 52.20
N ALA A 32 9.07 7.21 53.06
CA ALA A 32 10.44 6.82 52.70
C ALA A 32 10.81 5.52 53.42
N VAL A 33 10.97 4.43 52.66
CA VAL A 33 11.24 3.09 53.19
C VAL A 33 12.48 2.51 52.53
N GLY A 34 13.54 2.35 53.32
CA GLY A 34 14.84 1.83 52.89
C GLY A 34 15.98 2.76 53.29
N THR A 35 17.19 2.21 53.43
CA THR A 35 18.39 3.00 53.75
C THR A 35 18.59 4.11 52.73
N ASN A 36 18.74 5.36 53.20
CA ASN A 36 18.85 6.56 52.37
C ASN A 36 17.68 6.82 51.39
N ALA A 37 16.50 6.23 51.60
CA ALA A 37 15.31 6.56 50.81
C ALA A 37 14.88 8.01 51.09
N LYS A 38 14.55 8.79 50.05
CA LYS A 38 14.19 10.21 50.17
C LYS A 38 12.86 10.47 49.50
N ALA A 39 11.83 10.79 50.27
CA ALA A 39 10.54 11.24 49.77
C ALA A 39 10.40 12.74 50.03
N LEU A 40 10.82 13.57 49.04
CA LEU A 40 11.03 15.00 49.23
C LEU A 40 9.84 15.89 48.82
N ALA A 41 8.79 15.31 48.26
CA ALA A 41 7.56 15.99 47.83
C ALA A 41 6.32 15.44 48.55
N ASP A 42 5.23 16.20 48.53
CA ASP A 42 3.98 15.78 49.16
C ASP A 42 3.37 14.58 48.45
N ASN A 43 2.77 13.68 49.23
CA ASN A 43 2.19 12.42 48.76
C ASN A 43 3.21 11.52 48.02
N ALA A 44 4.51 11.68 48.30
CA ALA A 44 5.56 10.91 47.67
C ALA A 44 5.75 9.53 48.34
N THR A 45 6.09 8.51 47.56
CA THR A 45 6.53 7.21 48.08
C THR A 45 7.89 6.83 47.51
N ALA A 46 8.92 6.75 48.35
CA ALA A 46 10.25 6.27 48.02
C ALA A 46 10.45 4.89 48.67
N LEU A 47 10.42 3.82 47.87
CA LEU A 47 10.47 2.44 48.33
C LEU A 47 11.70 1.69 47.77
N GLY A 48 12.67 1.45 48.64
CA GLY A 48 13.95 0.81 48.33
C GLY A 48 15.14 1.66 48.74
N ALA A 49 16.31 1.04 48.92
CA ALA A 49 17.51 1.76 49.32
C ALA A 49 17.92 2.80 48.26
N ASN A 50 18.35 3.99 48.70
CA ASN A 50 18.79 5.08 47.84
C ASN A 50 17.73 5.56 46.82
N THR A 51 16.44 5.27 47.04
CA THR A 51 15.37 5.85 46.22
C THR A 51 15.23 7.34 46.48
N THR A 52 14.81 8.10 45.47
CA THR A 52 14.53 9.53 45.64
C THR A 52 13.29 9.94 44.85
N VAL A 53 12.26 10.41 45.53
CA VAL A 53 11.24 11.27 44.92
C VAL A 53 11.70 12.72 45.14
N MET A 54 11.99 13.43 44.04
CA MET A 54 12.53 14.80 44.09
C MET A 54 11.52 15.79 44.66
N ALA A 55 12.00 16.91 45.21
CA ALA A 55 11.13 18.01 45.59
C ALA A 55 10.34 18.50 44.36
N GLY A 56 9.05 18.73 44.52
CA GLY A 56 8.13 19.09 43.42
C GLY A 56 7.57 17.92 42.62
N ALA A 57 8.09 16.69 42.75
CA ALA A 57 7.50 15.49 42.14
C ALA A 57 6.35 14.93 43.02
N THR A 58 5.31 15.75 43.23
CA THR A 58 4.17 15.40 44.10
C THR A 58 3.40 14.19 43.58
N ASN A 59 2.72 13.48 44.48
CA ASN A 59 1.88 12.32 44.13
C ASN A 59 2.62 11.27 43.27
N SER A 60 3.85 10.93 43.63
CA SER A 60 4.71 10.07 42.81
C SER A 60 5.41 8.99 43.62
N VAL A 61 5.84 7.94 42.92
CA VAL A 61 6.48 6.76 43.50
C VAL A 61 7.84 6.53 42.85
N ALA A 62 8.90 6.41 43.65
CA ALA A 62 10.17 5.83 43.24
C ALA A 62 10.26 4.41 43.80
N LEU A 63 10.25 3.41 42.91
CA LEU A 63 10.12 1.99 43.26
C LEU A 63 11.37 1.21 42.88
N GLY A 64 12.03 0.59 43.87
CA GLY A 64 13.23 -0.22 43.69
C GLY A 64 14.53 0.57 43.93
N GLN A 65 15.60 -0.13 44.32
CA GLN A 65 16.86 0.49 44.74
C GLN A 65 17.37 1.53 43.74
N GLY A 66 17.72 2.73 44.19
CA GLY A 66 18.27 3.79 43.32
C GLY A 66 17.28 4.41 42.32
N SER A 67 16.00 4.06 42.36
CA SER A 67 14.99 4.68 41.49
C SER A 67 14.80 6.16 41.83
N VAL A 68 14.55 6.97 40.81
CA VAL A 68 14.34 8.41 40.93
C VAL A 68 13.03 8.80 40.24
N ALA A 69 12.10 9.38 41.00
CA ALA A 69 10.93 10.05 40.46
C ALA A 69 11.18 11.56 40.46
N ASP A 70 11.23 12.16 39.28
CA ASP A 70 11.60 13.57 39.04
C ASP A 70 10.44 14.42 38.49
N ARG A 71 9.25 13.83 38.35
CA ARG A 71 8.04 14.46 37.82
C ARG A 71 6.82 14.10 38.67
N PRO A 72 5.79 14.96 38.75
CA PRO A 72 4.58 14.65 39.49
C PRO A 72 3.72 13.57 38.79
N ASN A 73 2.85 12.90 39.55
CA ASN A 73 1.90 11.88 39.08
C ASN A 73 2.56 10.72 38.31
N THR A 74 3.67 10.16 38.81
CA THR A 74 4.38 9.06 38.13
C THR A 74 4.79 7.94 39.05
N VAL A 75 5.01 6.76 38.48
CA VAL A 75 5.72 5.65 39.12
C VAL A 75 7.01 5.40 38.34
N SER A 76 8.14 5.76 38.95
CA SER A 76 9.46 5.50 38.39
C SER A 76 10.02 4.19 38.95
N VAL A 77 10.29 3.25 38.06
CA VAL A 77 10.89 1.94 38.39
C VAL A 77 12.41 1.91 38.21
N GLY A 78 13.03 3.05 37.91
CA GLY A 78 14.47 3.15 37.66
C GLY A 78 14.96 4.60 37.76
N SER A 79 16.10 4.88 37.15
CA SER A 79 16.60 6.23 36.98
C SER A 79 17.09 6.40 35.54
N LYS A 80 17.36 7.63 35.10
CA LYS A 80 17.99 7.88 33.80
C LYS A 80 19.27 7.03 33.65
N GLY A 81 19.32 6.21 32.60
CA GLY A 81 20.44 5.30 32.31
C GLY A 81 20.47 4.02 33.16
N ASN A 82 19.52 3.83 34.07
CA ASN A 82 19.33 2.62 34.87
C ASN A 82 17.85 2.20 34.83
N GLU A 83 17.29 2.14 33.63
CA GLU A 83 15.93 1.70 33.38
C GLU A 83 15.77 0.20 33.72
N ARG A 84 14.56 -0.19 34.13
CA ARG A 84 14.24 -1.59 34.44
C ARG A 84 13.16 -2.12 33.52
N THR A 85 13.25 -3.40 33.19
CA THR A 85 12.17 -4.12 32.53
C THR A 85 11.05 -4.42 33.53
N ILE A 86 9.80 -4.18 33.12
CA ILE A 86 8.61 -4.64 33.84
C ILE A 86 8.13 -5.91 33.16
N THR A 87 8.28 -7.06 33.82
CA THR A 87 7.92 -8.38 33.29
C THR A 87 6.63 -8.91 33.89
N ASN A 88 6.05 -9.94 33.26
CA ASN A 88 4.78 -10.55 33.67
C ASN A 88 3.57 -9.60 33.60
N VAL A 89 3.61 -8.66 32.65
CA VAL A 89 2.48 -7.80 32.32
C VAL A 89 1.52 -8.60 31.44
N ALA A 90 0.34 -8.92 31.97
CA ALA A 90 -0.74 -9.51 31.18
C ALA A 90 -1.15 -8.57 30.04
N PRO A 91 -1.70 -9.08 28.92
CA PRO A 91 -2.20 -8.20 27.86
C PRO A 91 -3.23 -7.21 28.41
N GLY A 92 -2.99 -5.92 28.19
CA GLY A 92 -3.94 -4.87 28.56
C GLY A 92 -5.14 -4.82 27.62
N GLU A 93 -6.24 -4.23 28.06
CA GLU A 93 -7.38 -3.98 27.18
C GLU A 93 -6.99 -3.03 26.03
N ILE A 94 -7.35 -3.37 24.79
CA ILE A 94 -7.16 -2.49 23.62
C ILE A 94 -8.49 -1.83 23.29
N SER A 95 -8.71 -0.64 23.84
CA SER A 95 -9.88 0.20 23.56
C SER A 95 -9.53 1.69 23.66
N ALA A 96 -10.37 2.57 23.12
CA ALA A 96 -10.12 4.01 23.08
C ALA A 96 -10.05 4.67 24.48
N THR A 97 -10.59 4.01 25.49
CA THR A 97 -10.68 4.48 26.88
C THR A 97 -9.79 3.70 27.84
N SER A 98 -9.05 2.69 27.35
CA SER A 98 -8.18 1.86 28.18
C SER A 98 -7.03 2.67 28.78
N THR A 99 -6.70 2.36 30.03
CA THR A 99 -5.54 2.89 30.76
C THR A 99 -4.55 1.80 31.16
N ASP A 100 -4.73 0.58 30.62
CA ASP A 100 -3.89 -0.57 30.92
C ASP A 100 -2.50 -0.44 30.28
N ALA A 101 -1.51 -1.06 30.91
CA ALA A 101 -0.21 -1.26 30.29
C ALA A 101 -0.32 -2.30 29.16
N VAL A 102 0.12 -1.95 27.96
CA VAL A 102 0.26 -2.90 26.86
C VAL A 102 1.59 -3.64 26.94
N ASN A 103 1.60 -4.93 26.62
CA ASN A 103 2.81 -5.74 26.65
C ASN A 103 3.40 -5.98 25.24
N GLY A 104 4.60 -6.56 25.19
CA GLY A 104 5.32 -6.81 23.92
C GLY A 104 4.58 -7.72 22.94
N SER A 105 3.80 -8.70 23.40
CA SER A 105 3.04 -9.60 22.51
C SER A 105 1.93 -8.87 21.75
N GLN A 106 1.32 -7.85 22.36
CA GLN A 106 0.30 -7.02 21.72
C GLN A 106 0.91 -6.14 20.63
N LEU A 107 2.04 -5.48 20.92
CA LEU A 107 2.76 -4.68 19.93
C LEU A 107 3.29 -5.54 18.78
N TYR A 108 3.81 -6.73 19.07
CA TYR A 108 4.27 -7.69 18.07
C TYR A 108 3.12 -8.10 17.14
N SER A 109 1.97 -8.45 17.70
CA SER A 109 0.79 -8.86 16.93
C SER A 109 0.29 -7.75 15.99
N ALA A 110 0.22 -6.51 16.50
CA ALA A 110 -0.16 -5.35 15.69
C ALA A 110 0.84 -5.11 14.54
N THR A 111 2.13 -5.13 14.86
CA THR A 111 3.21 -4.91 13.86
C THR A 111 3.19 -6.01 12.79
N GLN A 112 2.98 -7.27 13.19
CA GLN A 112 2.96 -8.38 12.25
C GLN A 112 1.75 -8.33 11.32
N GLY A 113 0.58 -7.91 11.83
CA GLY A 113 -0.61 -7.66 11.00
C GLY A 113 -0.34 -6.60 9.92
N THR A 114 0.28 -5.47 10.31
CA THR A 114 0.65 -4.41 9.36
C THR A 114 1.69 -4.87 8.34
N MET A 115 2.71 -5.64 8.76
CA MET A 115 3.73 -6.14 7.83
C MET A 115 3.16 -7.10 6.79
N ASN A 116 2.20 -7.94 7.18
CA ASN A 116 1.55 -8.87 6.25
C ASN A 116 0.74 -8.12 5.19
N GLU A 117 -0.01 -7.09 5.59
CA GLU A 117 -0.77 -6.25 4.65
C GLU A 117 0.16 -5.50 3.69
N LEU A 118 1.29 -5.00 4.18
CA LEU A 118 2.29 -4.32 3.37
C LEU A 118 2.94 -5.27 2.35
N ALA A 119 3.23 -6.52 2.73
CA ALA A 119 3.78 -7.53 1.83
C ALA A 119 2.78 -7.90 0.71
N SER A 120 1.50 -8.05 1.06
CA SER A 120 0.41 -8.26 0.09
C SER A 120 0.30 -7.08 -0.88
N THR A 121 0.32 -5.86 -0.35
CA THR A 121 0.28 -4.62 -1.14
C THR A 121 1.47 -4.52 -2.09
N LYS A 122 2.69 -4.80 -1.61
CA LYS A 122 3.90 -4.80 -2.44
C LYS A 122 3.76 -5.77 -3.61
N THR A 123 3.32 -7.00 -3.35
CA THR A 123 3.15 -8.02 -4.38
C THR A 123 2.10 -7.57 -5.42
N ARG A 124 0.98 -6.99 -4.97
CA ARG A 124 -0.04 -6.45 -5.87
C ARG A 124 0.49 -5.30 -6.73
N VAL A 125 1.28 -4.39 -6.17
CA VAL A 125 1.92 -3.30 -6.93
C VAL A 125 2.89 -3.85 -7.97
N ASP A 126 3.71 -4.85 -7.62
CA ASP A 126 4.64 -5.46 -8.58
C ASP A 126 3.87 -6.15 -9.73
N ARG A 127 2.73 -6.81 -9.44
CA ARG A 127 1.81 -7.36 -10.44
C ARG A 127 1.18 -6.27 -11.33
N VAL A 128 0.75 -5.14 -10.75
CA VAL A 128 0.23 -3.99 -11.50
C VAL A 128 1.30 -3.40 -12.43
N GLY A 129 2.55 -3.31 -11.97
CA GLY A 129 3.69 -2.92 -12.80
C GLY A 129 3.88 -3.85 -13.99
N ALA A 130 3.84 -5.17 -13.77
CA ALA A 130 3.95 -6.17 -14.82
C ALA A 130 2.78 -6.07 -15.82
N MET A 131 1.53 -5.94 -15.34
CA MET A 131 0.35 -5.77 -16.22
C MET A 131 0.44 -4.49 -17.04
N SER A 132 0.87 -3.39 -16.44
CA SER A 132 1.07 -2.11 -17.14
C SER A 132 2.10 -2.24 -18.26
N ALA A 133 3.22 -2.93 -18.00
CA ALA A 133 4.22 -3.23 -19.04
C ALA A 133 3.65 -4.13 -20.15
N ALA A 134 2.88 -5.15 -19.80
CA ALA A 134 2.24 -6.06 -20.76
C ALA A 134 1.26 -5.29 -21.67
N MET A 135 0.40 -4.46 -21.09
CA MET A 135 -0.58 -3.67 -21.81
C MET A 135 0.07 -2.58 -22.67
N ALA A 136 1.13 -1.94 -22.20
CA ALA A 136 1.90 -0.97 -22.99
C ALA A 136 2.61 -1.60 -24.20
N SER A 137 2.85 -2.91 -24.17
CA SER A 137 3.41 -3.64 -25.32
C SER A 137 2.38 -3.92 -26.42
N LEU A 138 1.09 -3.76 -26.15
CA LEU A 138 0.00 -3.95 -27.12
C LEU A 138 0.07 -2.82 -28.15
N LYS A 139 0.68 -3.10 -29.30
CA LYS A 139 0.80 -2.15 -30.39
C LYS A 139 -0.20 -2.50 -31.49
N PRO A 140 -1.19 -1.63 -31.75
CA PRO A 140 -2.07 -1.81 -32.88
C PRO A 140 -1.27 -1.64 -34.18
N TYR A 141 -1.35 -2.63 -35.07
CA TYR A 141 -0.86 -2.52 -36.43
C TYR A 141 -1.89 -1.80 -37.30
N TYR A 142 -1.40 -1.03 -38.27
CA TYR A 142 -2.26 -0.34 -39.23
C TYR A 142 -2.67 -1.32 -40.32
N VAL A 143 -3.97 -1.55 -40.49
CA VAL A 143 -4.48 -2.41 -41.57
C VAL A 143 -5.20 -1.54 -42.59
N ASP A 144 -4.85 -1.75 -43.86
CA ASP A 144 -5.30 -0.88 -44.96
C ASP A 144 -6.69 -1.32 -45.46
N GLY A 145 -7.70 -0.48 -45.19
CA GLY A 145 -9.01 -0.42 -45.86
C GLY A 145 -9.99 -1.60 -45.74
N THR A 146 -9.53 -2.84 -45.61
CA THR A 146 -10.36 -4.05 -45.70
C THR A 146 -10.55 -4.75 -44.35
N GLU A 147 -9.53 -4.77 -43.50
CA GLU A 147 -9.60 -5.31 -42.15
C GLU A 147 -9.63 -4.17 -41.13
N LYS A 148 -10.70 -4.09 -40.33
CA LYS A 148 -10.90 -2.99 -39.37
C LYS A 148 -10.64 -3.38 -37.92
N GLY A 149 -10.48 -4.67 -37.64
CA GLY A 149 -10.30 -5.22 -36.30
C GLY A 149 -8.97 -5.94 -36.14
N GLN A 150 -8.39 -5.91 -34.96
CA GLN A 150 -7.16 -6.62 -34.64
C GLN A 150 -7.15 -7.12 -33.20
N ILE A 151 -6.50 -8.26 -32.97
CA ILE A 151 -6.25 -8.82 -31.65
C ILE A 151 -4.76 -8.67 -31.35
N MET A 152 -4.44 -8.20 -30.14
CA MET A 152 -3.09 -7.99 -29.65
C MET A 152 -2.86 -8.85 -28.43
N ALA A 153 -1.63 -9.35 -28.26
CA ALA A 153 -1.20 -10.01 -27.04
C ALA A 153 0.16 -9.45 -26.62
N GLY A 154 0.36 -9.30 -25.32
CA GLY A 154 1.54 -8.66 -24.74
C GLY A 154 1.94 -9.36 -23.46
N VAL A 155 3.23 -9.37 -23.15
CA VAL A 155 3.76 -9.91 -21.89
C VAL A 155 4.56 -8.83 -21.20
N GLY A 156 4.45 -8.78 -19.88
CA GLY A 156 5.11 -7.78 -19.05
C GLY A 156 5.75 -8.44 -17.85
N VAL A 157 6.91 -7.94 -17.48
CA VAL A 157 7.67 -8.41 -16.32
C VAL A 157 8.11 -7.21 -15.52
N TYR A 158 7.85 -7.22 -14.22
CA TYR A 158 8.28 -6.16 -13.31
C TYR A 158 8.61 -6.76 -11.94
N HIS A 159 9.82 -6.49 -11.45
CA HIS A 159 10.35 -7.04 -10.18
C HIS A 159 10.11 -8.54 -9.96
N GLY A 160 10.18 -9.35 -11.02
CA GLY A 160 10.01 -10.81 -10.95
C GLY A 160 8.56 -11.30 -11.09
N GLU A 161 7.56 -10.43 -10.98
CA GLU A 161 6.18 -10.76 -11.34
C GLU A 161 5.98 -10.67 -12.86
N LYS A 162 5.09 -11.53 -13.38
CA LYS A 162 4.81 -11.66 -14.82
C LYS A 162 3.32 -11.45 -15.07
N ALA A 163 3.01 -10.82 -16.19
CA ALA A 163 1.64 -10.58 -16.62
C ALA A 163 1.47 -10.87 -18.11
N LEU A 164 0.26 -11.29 -18.47
CA LEU A 164 -0.21 -11.39 -19.85
C LEU A 164 -1.24 -10.27 -20.07
N ALA A 165 -1.21 -9.65 -21.23
CA ALA A 165 -2.24 -8.74 -21.67
C ALA A 165 -2.83 -9.19 -23.01
N LEU A 166 -4.13 -9.01 -23.16
CA LEU A 166 -4.88 -9.20 -24.40
C LEU A 166 -5.55 -7.88 -24.76
N GLY A 167 -5.51 -7.51 -26.03
CA GLY A 167 -6.13 -6.28 -26.53
C GLY A 167 -6.94 -6.53 -27.78
N TYR A 168 -7.94 -5.68 -27.99
CA TYR A 168 -8.68 -5.58 -29.22
C TYR A 168 -8.60 -4.15 -29.74
N GLY A 169 -8.21 -3.98 -31.00
CA GLY A 169 -8.14 -2.70 -31.69
C GLY A 169 -9.20 -2.63 -32.79
N TYR A 170 -9.81 -1.47 -32.97
CA TYR A 170 -10.78 -1.21 -34.03
C TYR A 170 -10.53 0.13 -34.71
N ALA A 171 -10.48 0.11 -36.05
CA ALA A 171 -10.22 1.25 -36.91
C ALA A 171 -11.47 1.55 -37.77
N PRO A 172 -12.41 2.40 -37.31
CA PRO A 172 -13.61 2.72 -38.10
C PRO A 172 -13.27 3.39 -39.44
N ASN A 173 -12.16 4.12 -39.50
CA ASN A 173 -11.64 4.81 -40.68
C ASN A 173 -10.11 4.98 -40.58
N ASP A 174 -9.47 5.48 -41.64
CA ASP A 174 -8.00 5.58 -41.74
C ASP A 174 -7.37 6.60 -40.75
N ARG A 175 -8.19 7.40 -40.05
CA ARG A 175 -7.75 8.47 -39.15
C ARG A 175 -7.91 8.14 -37.68
N LEU A 176 -8.91 7.35 -37.31
CA LEU A 176 -9.24 7.02 -35.93
C LEU A 176 -8.96 5.55 -35.64
N PHE A 177 -8.20 5.30 -34.59
CA PHE A 177 -7.98 3.97 -34.02
C PHE A 177 -8.45 3.96 -32.58
N LEU A 178 -9.22 2.94 -32.20
CA LEU A 178 -9.67 2.68 -30.84
C LEU A 178 -9.02 1.38 -30.37
N ASN A 179 -8.69 1.27 -29.09
CA ASN A 179 -8.25 0.03 -28.48
C ASN A 179 -8.85 -0.17 -27.09
N ALA A 180 -9.03 -1.43 -26.73
CA ALA A 180 -9.38 -1.89 -25.39
C ALA A 180 -8.47 -3.06 -25.04
N SER A 181 -8.12 -3.21 -23.77
CA SER A 181 -7.20 -4.26 -23.30
C SER A 181 -7.50 -4.70 -21.88
N VAL A 182 -7.12 -5.93 -21.58
CA VAL A 182 -7.12 -6.53 -20.26
C VAL A 182 -5.74 -7.11 -19.98
N GLY A 183 -5.17 -6.79 -18.83
CA GLY A 183 -3.97 -7.39 -18.26
C GLY A 183 -4.36 -8.33 -17.13
N ILE A 184 -3.68 -9.47 -17.02
CA ILE A 184 -3.90 -10.49 -15.99
C ILE A 184 -2.55 -10.90 -15.41
N ALA A 185 -2.46 -10.88 -14.08
CA ALA A 185 -1.32 -11.40 -13.33
C ALA A 185 -1.83 -12.18 -12.11
N LYS A 186 -1.76 -13.52 -12.20
CA LYS A 186 -2.36 -14.44 -11.21
C LYS A 186 -3.84 -14.08 -10.98
N GLU A 187 -4.17 -13.59 -9.80
CA GLU A 187 -5.54 -13.24 -9.38
C GLU A 187 -5.92 -11.77 -9.68
N GLU A 188 -4.95 -10.92 -10.05
CA GLU A 188 -5.22 -9.53 -10.38
C GLU A 188 -5.57 -9.35 -11.85
N GLN A 189 -6.46 -8.40 -12.13
CA GLN A 189 -6.84 -7.99 -13.48
C GLN A 189 -6.77 -6.46 -13.58
N MET A 190 -6.41 -5.97 -14.75
CA MET A 190 -6.33 -4.56 -15.08
C MET A 190 -6.99 -4.34 -16.45
N TYR A 191 -7.73 -3.24 -16.61
CA TYR A 191 -8.40 -2.91 -17.87
C TYR A 191 -7.91 -1.56 -18.38
N GLY A 192 -7.81 -1.42 -19.69
CA GLY A 192 -7.34 -0.20 -20.35
C GLY A 192 -8.09 0.04 -21.65
N MET A 193 -8.30 1.30 -21.99
CA MET A 193 -8.87 1.71 -23.26
C MET A 193 -8.17 2.97 -23.75
N GLY A 194 -8.08 3.14 -25.07
CA GLY A 194 -7.38 4.26 -25.67
C GLY A 194 -7.88 4.57 -27.07
N ALA A 195 -7.57 5.77 -27.53
CA ALA A 195 -7.85 6.23 -28.88
C ALA A 195 -6.61 6.92 -29.47
N THR A 196 -6.42 6.81 -30.77
CA THR A 196 -5.33 7.44 -31.50
C THR A 196 -5.90 8.11 -32.75
N TRP A 197 -5.56 9.38 -32.96
CA TRP A 197 -5.99 10.16 -34.11
C TRP A 197 -4.80 10.53 -35.00
N ARG A 198 -4.87 10.23 -36.29
CA ARG A 198 -3.83 10.57 -37.27
C ARG A 198 -4.10 11.93 -37.90
N ILE A 199 -3.03 12.72 -38.04
CA ILE A 199 -3.05 14.06 -38.63
C ILE A 199 -2.22 14.01 -39.92
N GLY A 200 -2.82 14.34 -41.07
CA GLY A 200 -2.14 14.35 -42.38
C GLY A 200 -3.09 14.13 -43.57
N ALA A 201 -2.72 14.64 -44.75
CA ALA A 201 -3.44 14.48 -46.02
C ALA A 201 -2.83 13.32 -46.82
N GLY A 202 -3.32 12.10 -46.62
CA GLY A 202 -2.96 10.95 -47.44
C GLY A 202 -4.19 10.07 -47.62
N GLU A 203 -4.76 10.07 -48.83
CA GLU A 203 -5.71 9.02 -49.21
C GLU A 203 -4.93 7.69 -49.27
N SER A 204 -5.46 6.65 -48.63
CA SER A 204 -4.91 5.29 -48.75
C SER A 204 -4.77 4.93 -50.23
N LEU A 205 -3.57 4.54 -50.65
CA LEU A 205 -3.31 4.07 -52.02
C LEU A 205 -4.19 2.86 -52.37
N VAL A 206 -4.56 2.05 -51.38
CA VAL A 206 -5.47 0.92 -51.54
C VAL A 206 -6.88 1.37 -51.90
N LYS A 207 -7.39 2.50 -51.38
CA LYS A 207 -8.70 3.04 -51.81
C LYS A 207 -8.69 3.47 -53.27
N LYS A 208 -7.61 4.12 -53.72
CA LYS A 208 -7.45 4.47 -55.14
C LYS A 208 -7.39 3.23 -56.03
N ASN A 209 -6.62 2.22 -55.63
CA ASN A 209 -6.52 0.98 -56.41
C ASN A 209 -7.83 0.18 -56.42
N ASN A 210 -8.55 0.08 -55.31
CA ASN A 210 -9.83 -0.64 -55.27
C ASN A 210 -10.89 0.04 -56.14
N GLN A 211 -11.01 1.37 -56.07
CA GLN A 211 -11.91 2.12 -56.96
C GLN A 211 -11.53 1.93 -58.44
N ALA A 212 -10.24 1.97 -58.77
CA ALA A 212 -9.78 1.69 -60.14
C ALA A 212 -10.12 0.26 -60.59
N MET A 213 -10.02 -0.72 -59.69
CA MET A 213 -10.32 -2.12 -59.99
C MET A 213 -11.83 -2.37 -60.13
N ASP A 214 -12.66 -1.73 -59.32
CA ASP A 214 -14.12 -1.79 -59.45
C ASP A 214 -14.59 -1.14 -60.76
N ASN A 215 -13.97 -0.02 -61.16
CA ASN A 215 -14.21 0.60 -62.46
C ASN A 215 -13.80 -0.33 -63.62
N LEU A 216 -12.64 -0.98 -63.52
CA LEU A 216 -12.18 -1.94 -64.52
C LEU A 216 -13.06 -3.20 -64.61
N LYS A 217 -13.66 -3.63 -63.50
CA LYS A 217 -14.64 -4.72 -63.48
C LYS A 217 -15.92 -4.32 -64.20
N ALA A 218 -16.46 -3.14 -63.86
CA ALA A 218 -17.66 -2.62 -64.51
C ALA A 218 -17.45 -2.44 -66.03
N GLU A 219 -16.28 -1.94 -66.43
CA GLU A 219 -15.93 -1.80 -67.85
C GLU A 219 -15.79 -3.15 -68.55
N ASN A 220 -15.22 -4.17 -67.89
CA ASN A 220 -15.17 -5.53 -68.44
C ASN A 220 -16.55 -6.18 -68.59
N GLU A 221 -17.47 -5.98 -67.63
CA GLU A 221 -18.85 -6.45 -67.75
C GLU A 221 -19.55 -5.80 -68.94
N GLU A 222 -19.38 -4.48 -69.13
CA GLU A 222 -19.94 -3.79 -70.29
C GLU A 222 -19.34 -4.28 -71.63
N LEU A 223 -18.03 -4.57 -71.65
CA LEU A 223 -17.37 -5.13 -72.82
C LEU A 223 -17.90 -6.52 -73.16
N GLN A 224 -18.13 -7.38 -72.16
CA GLN A 224 -18.73 -8.70 -72.36
C GLN A 224 -20.14 -8.59 -72.96
N ASP A 225 -20.97 -7.67 -72.47
CA ASP A 225 -22.30 -7.41 -73.02
C ASP A 225 -22.25 -6.91 -74.48
N ARG A 226 -21.29 -6.05 -74.81
CA ARG A 226 -21.09 -5.55 -76.19
C ARG A 226 -20.64 -6.67 -77.12
N VAL A 227 -19.74 -7.54 -76.68
CA VAL A 227 -19.30 -8.71 -77.45
C VAL A 227 -20.46 -9.66 -77.71
N ALA A 228 -21.28 -9.99 -76.70
CA ALA A 228 -22.45 -10.85 -76.87
C ALA A 228 -23.47 -10.27 -77.88
N LYS A 229 -23.68 -8.94 -77.88
CA LYS A 229 -24.53 -8.27 -78.87
C LYS A 229 -23.96 -8.36 -80.29
N LEU A 230 -22.65 -8.20 -80.44
CA LEU A 230 -21.98 -8.32 -81.73
C LEU A 230 -22.07 -9.76 -82.27
N GLU A 231 -21.85 -10.76 -81.42
CA GLU A 231 -22.00 -12.17 -81.79
C GLU A 231 -23.43 -12.48 -82.27
N ALA A 232 -24.46 -11.97 -81.57
CA ALA A 232 -25.85 -12.14 -81.98
C ALA A 232 -26.17 -11.46 -83.33
N LEU A 233 -25.57 -10.30 -83.61
CA LEU A 233 -25.72 -9.60 -84.89
C LEU A 233 -25.01 -10.34 -86.03
N VAL A 234 -23.80 -10.86 -85.78
CA VAL A 234 -23.07 -11.68 -86.75
C VAL A 234 -23.85 -12.96 -87.06
N GLN A 235 -24.40 -13.63 -86.04
CA GLN A 235 -25.23 -14.82 -86.22
C GLN A 235 -26.45 -14.52 -87.10
N LYS A 236 -27.16 -13.41 -86.85
CA LYS A 236 -28.27 -12.95 -87.71
C LYS A 236 -27.84 -12.67 -89.14
N LEU A 237 -26.68 -12.06 -89.35
CA LEU A 237 -26.14 -11.76 -90.69
C LEU A 237 -25.73 -13.03 -91.45
N VAL A 238 -25.24 -14.05 -90.74
CA VAL A 238 -24.93 -15.36 -91.31
C VAL A 238 -26.24 -16.07 -91.71
N GLU A 239 -27.27 -16.00 -90.88
CA GLU A 239 -28.61 -16.56 -91.17
C GLU A 239 -29.33 -15.85 -92.32
N THR A 240 -29.09 -14.56 -92.56
CA THR A 240 -29.68 -13.82 -93.69
C THR A 240 -28.94 -14.01 -95.02
N LYS A 241 -27.74 -14.61 -94.99
CA LYS A 241 -26.92 -14.91 -96.19
C LYS A 241 -26.96 -16.38 -96.62
N ALA A 242 -27.70 -17.23 -95.90
CA ALA A 242 -28.02 -18.60 -96.28
C ALA A 242 -29.39 -18.66 -96.97
#